data_AF-A0A3S0MCM1-F1
#
_entry.id   AF-A0A3S0MCM1-F1
#
_cell.length_a   1.000
_cell.length_b   1.000
_cell.length_c   1.000
_cell.angle_alpha   90.00
_cell.angle_beta   90.00
_cell.angle_gamma   90.00
#
_symmetry.space_group_name_H-M   'P 1'
#
loop_
_entity.id
_entity.type
_entity.pdbx_description
1 polymer ?
#
loop_
_entity_poly.entity_id
_entity_poly.type
_entity_poly.pdbx_seq_one_letter_code
_entity_poly.pdbx_strand_id
1 'polypeptide(L)'
;MIENTTKEVLVRLGFDQSKAQEYANESVTTKRIINDNHIFIDGVNRLVYSGDEGARKYYFNLDNLKFPNKAPQLIGEYYDLKETIFLEKDKESFYSTDILKGQFFDNEIKAANRNINRTKEKYPMLIKEGKFSTDTEEMYLKWLNKKQEQQTKPVNPDDVLLKNEYIKIFKNDIGFTLFEKMKGLYSDINTQQADYSFLFDIMQKDGFVICRGVKFVDFLKNFDITITKIDSSKTGNKQKAKLYKSIKEPLEKKHGLSTI
;
A
#
# COMPACT_ATOMS: atom_id res chain seq x y z
N MET A 1 29.11 -1.74 -6.98
CA MET A 1 30.51 -1.29 -6.75
C MET A 1 30.56 0.22 -6.89
N ILE A 2 31.42 0.89 -6.12
CA ILE A 2 31.57 2.35 -6.11
C ILE A 2 33.06 2.67 -6.26
N GLU A 3 33.42 3.47 -7.27
CA GLU A 3 34.83 3.78 -7.59
C GLU A 3 34.99 5.23 -8.06
N ASN A 4 36.23 5.73 -8.07
CA ASN A 4 36.52 7.03 -8.68
C ASN A 4 36.33 6.99 -10.20
N THR A 5 35.84 8.10 -10.76
CA THR A 5 35.62 8.24 -12.21
C THR A 5 36.95 8.45 -12.91
N THR A 6 37.58 7.35 -13.32
CA THR A 6 38.75 7.37 -14.20
C THR A 6 38.41 6.76 -15.56
N LYS A 7 39.22 7.09 -16.56
CA LYS A 7 39.08 6.52 -17.90
C LYS A 7 39.17 5.00 -17.87
N GLU A 8 40.11 4.45 -17.09
CA GLU A 8 40.36 3.01 -16.98
C GLU A 8 39.15 2.28 -16.40
N VAL A 9 38.53 2.86 -15.36
CA VAL A 9 37.30 2.33 -14.77
C VAL A 9 36.17 2.30 -15.80
N LEU A 10 35.98 3.38 -16.56
CA LEU A 10 34.93 3.46 -17.57
C LEU A 10 35.16 2.50 -18.75
N VAL A 11 36.39 2.36 -19.24
CA VAL A 11 36.72 1.37 -20.27
C VAL A 11 36.42 -0.05 -19.79
N ARG A 12 36.79 -0.38 -18.54
CA ARG A 12 36.48 -1.68 -17.93
C ARG A 12 34.97 -1.93 -17.82
N LEU A 13 34.18 -0.88 -17.60
CA LEU A 13 32.72 -0.96 -17.54
C LEU A 13 32.04 -0.99 -18.93
N GLY A 14 32.81 -1.03 -20.01
CA GLY A 14 32.34 -1.25 -21.38
C GLY A 14 32.19 0.02 -22.22
N PHE A 15 32.70 1.18 -21.77
CA PHE A 15 32.74 2.38 -22.62
C PHE A 15 33.90 2.30 -23.63
N ASP A 16 33.67 2.82 -24.83
CA ASP A 16 34.75 3.03 -25.78
C ASP A 16 35.74 4.09 -25.26
N GLN A 17 36.97 4.06 -25.78
CA GLN A 17 38.07 4.92 -25.34
C GLN A 17 37.74 6.42 -25.42
N SER A 18 36.94 6.82 -26.43
CA SER A 18 36.57 8.23 -26.65
C SER A 18 35.56 8.68 -25.59
N LYS A 19 34.49 7.92 -25.38
CA LYS A 19 33.46 8.23 -24.37
C LYS A 19 33.99 8.12 -22.95
N ALA A 20 34.85 7.13 -22.68
CA ALA A 20 35.48 7.00 -21.37
C ALA A 20 36.33 8.23 -21.05
N GLN A 21 37.08 8.75 -22.03
CA GLN A 21 37.86 9.97 -21.86
C GLN A 21 36.98 11.20 -21.66
N GLU A 22 35.91 11.32 -22.45
CA GLU A 22 34.91 12.39 -22.33
C GLU A 22 34.33 12.43 -20.91
N TYR A 23 33.80 11.30 -20.43
CA TYR A 23 33.12 11.22 -19.13
C TYR A 23 34.07 11.35 -17.94
N ALA A 24 35.33 10.92 -18.08
CA ALA A 24 36.36 11.14 -17.04
C ALA A 24 36.75 12.63 -16.92
N ASN A 25 36.69 13.36 -18.04
CA ASN A 25 37.10 14.76 -18.09
C ASN A 25 35.96 15.73 -17.78
N GLU A 26 34.71 15.38 -18.11
CA GLU A 26 33.54 16.22 -17.89
C GLU A 26 33.43 16.70 -16.45
N SER A 27 33.69 17.99 -16.24
CA SER A 27 33.46 18.66 -14.97
C SER A 27 31.96 18.86 -14.80
N VAL A 28 31.38 18.25 -13.76
CA VAL A 28 30.08 18.61 -13.14
C VAL A 28 28.82 17.91 -13.67
N THR A 29 28.81 17.19 -14.80
CA THR A 29 27.59 16.53 -15.32
C THR A 29 27.34 15.13 -14.75
N THR A 30 26.23 14.95 -14.01
CA THR A 30 25.73 13.61 -13.62
C THR A 30 25.12 12.90 -14.83
N LYS A 31 25.60 11.69 -15.16
CA LYS A 31 25.08 10.87 -16.28
C LYS A 31 24.44 9.58 -15.77
N ARG A 32 23.25 9.27 -16.28
CA ARG A 32 22.50 8.04 -15.99
C ARG A 32 22.52 7.14 -17.21
N ILE A 33 23.15 5.97 -17.12
CA ILE A 33 23.32 5.07 -18.26
C ILE A 33 22.84 3.67 -17.87
N ILE A 34 21.66 3.31 -18.37
CA ILE A 34 21.09 1.98 -18.13
C ILE A 34 21.50 1.05 -19.27
N ASN A 35 22.70 0.50 -19.17
CA ASN A 35 23.08 -0.71 -19.89
C ASN A 35 22.99 -1.92 -18.93
N ASP A 36 23.42 -3.09 -19.40
CA ASP A 36 23.44 -4.33 -18.60
C ASP A 36 24.27 -4.21 -17.32
N ASN A 37 25.17 -3.22 -17.25
CA ASN A 37 26.05 -2.96 -16.11
C ASN A 37 25.47 -1.94 -15.10
N HIS A 38 24.28 -1.39 -15.37
CA HIS A 38 23.60 -0.38 -14.53
C HIS A 38 24.55 0.70 -14.04
N ILE A 39 24.98 1.58 -14.94
CA ILE A 39 26.03 2.56 -14.62
C ILE A 39 25.43 3.92 -14.28
N PHE A 40 25.85 4.46 -13.14
CA PHE A 40 25.54 5.82 -12.74
C PHE A 40 26.85 6.57 -12.50
N ILE A 41 27.03 7.71 -13.16
CA ILE A 41 28.22 8.55 -13.04
C ILE A 41 27.82 9.82 -12.31
N ASP A 42 28.37 10.01 -11.11
CA ASP A 42 28.27 11.23 -10.34
C ASP A 42 29.46 12.15 -10.69
N GLY A 43 29.25 13.04 -11.66
CA GLY A 43 30.25 13.99 -12.10
C GLY A 43 30.64 15.05 -11.06
N VAL A 44 29.84 15.23 -10.00
CA VAL A 44 30.11 16.18 -8.92
C VAL A 44 31.10 15.56 -7.93
N ASN A 45 30.78 14.37 -7.43
CA ASN A 45 31.64 13.66 -6.47
C ASN A 45 32.75 12.85 -7.14
N ARG A 46 32.78 12.83 -8.49
CA ARG A 46 33.72 12.06 -9.29
C ARG A 46 33.64 10.57 -8.99
N LEU A 47 32.44 10.04 -8.80
CA LEU A 47 32.18 8.62 -8.49
C LEU A 47 31.42 7.91 -9.61
N VAL A 48 31.76 6.64 -9.84
CA VAL A 48 31.01 5.72 -10.69
C VAL A 48 30.42 4.62 -9.82
N TYR A 49 29.12 4.42 -9.99
CA TYR A 49 28.37 3.33 -9.39
C TYR A 49 28.00 2.34 -10.49
N SER A 50 28.25 1.05 -10.24
CA SER A 50 27.98 -0.03 -11.18
C SER A 50 27.35 -1.24 -10.51
N GLY A 51 26.68 -2.07 -11.30
CA GLY A 51 25.89 -3.20 -10.82
C GLY A 51 24.76 -2.71 -9.92
N ASP A 52 24.55 -3.40 -8.79
CA ASP A 52 23.46 -3.09 -7.85
C ASP A 52 23.51 -1.64 -7.33
N GLU A 53 24.70 -1.10 -7.07
CA GLU A 53 24.84 0.28 -6.58
C GLU A 53 24.40 1.31 -7.62
N GLY A 54 24.76 1.09 -8.88
CA GLY A 54 24.32 1.98 -9.95
C GLY A 54 22.84 1.80 -10.27
N ALA A 55 22.31 0.57 -10.14
CA ALA A 55 20.89 0.30 -10.23
C ALA A 55 20.11 1.01 -9.10
N ARG A 56 20.57 0.99 -7.85
CA ARG A 56 19.98 1.75 -6.73
C ARG A 56 19.96 3.24 -7.01
N LYS A 57 21.08 3.83 -7.46
CA LYS A 57 21.12 5.25 -7.84
C LYS A 57 20.15 5.62 -8.95
N TYR A 58 19.89 4.68 -9.86
CA TYR A 58 18.94 4.88 -10.95
C TYR A 58 17.48 4.76 -10.51
N TYR A 59 17.14 3.69 -9.78
CA TYR A 59 15.75 3.36 -9.42
C TYR A 59 15.28 4.03 -8.13
N PHE A 60 16.16 4.24 -7.15
CA PHE A 60 15.82 4.71 -5.80
C PHE A 60 16.31 6.14 -5.59
N ASN A 61 15.95 7.04 -6.50
CA ASN A 61 16.17 8.46 -6.27
C ASN A 61 15.12 8.98 -5.26
N LEU A 62 15.54 9.83 -4.30
CA LEU A 62 14.68 10.36 -3.25
C LEU A 62 13.41 11.03 -3.80
N ASP A 63 13.53 11.71 -4.94
CA ASP A 63 12.40 12.40 -5.58
C ASP A 63 11.52 11.46 -6.42
N ASN A 64 12.00 10.26 -6.78
CA ASN A 64 11.33 9.39 -7.73
C ASN A 64 11.75 7.93 -7.55
N LEU A 65 11.00 7.21 -6.72
CA LEU A 65 11.13 5.77 -6.53
C LEU A 65 10.49 5.03 -7.73
N LYS A 66 11.31 4.33 -8.51
CA LYS A 66 10.90 3.58 -9.71
C LYS A 66 11.01 2.08 -9.51
N PHE A 67 10.11 1.34 -10.13
CA PHE A 67 10.15 -0.13 -10.12
C PHE A 67 11.42 -0.65 -10.83
N PRO A 68 12.22 -1.55 -10.20
CA PRO A 68 13.51 -1.99 -10.70
C PRO A 68 13.39 -3.06 -11.81
N ASN A 69 12.74 -2.72 -12.91
CA ASN A 69 12.38 -3.66 -13.98
C ASN A 69 13.57 -4.37 -14.66
N LYS A 70 14.79 -3.84 -14.57
CA LYS A 70 16.01 -4.47 -15.08
C LYS A 70 16.96 -4.97 -13.98
N ALA A 71 16.60 -4.76 -12.70
CA ALA A 71 17.40 -5.16 -11.55
C ALA A 71 16.52 -5.94 -10.55
N PRO A 72 16.05 -7.15 -10.91
CA PRO A 72 15.11 -7.93 -10.10
C PRO A 72 15.61 -8.24 -8.68
N GLN A 73 16.92 -8.31 -8.47
CA GLN A 73 17.54 -8.46 -7.16
C GLN A 73 17.19 -7.32 -6.18
N LEU A 74 16.80 -6.15 -6.69
CA LEU A 74 16.41 -4.98 -5.88
C LEU A 74 14.91 -4.93 -5.57
N ILE A 75 14.11 -5.93 -5.98
CA ILE A 75 12.65 -5.94 -5.75
C ILE A 75 12.31 -5.84 -4.25
N GLY A 76 13.03 -6.54 -3.38
CA GLY A 76 12.78 -6.51 -1.94
C GLY A 76 13.01 -5.11 -1.35
N GLU A 77 14.15 -4.51 -1.68
CA GLU A 77 14.51 -3.15 -1.23
C GLU A 77 13.52 -2.11 -1.77
N TYR A 78 13.09 -2.24 -3.03
CA TYR A 78 12.04 -1.40 -3.61
C TYR A 78 10.74 -1.47 -2.80
N TYR A 79 10.31 -2.67 -2.40
CA TYR A 79 9.11 -2.85 -1.58
C TYR A 79 9.26 -2.17 -0.23
N ASP A 80 10.38 -2.40 0.46
CA ASP A 80 10.60 -1.88 1.82
C ASP A 80 10.65 -0.33 1.82
N LEU A 81 11.27 0.27 0.80
CA LEU A 81 11.29 1.72 0.60
C LEU A 81 9.87 2.27 0.33
N LYS A 82 9.11 1.61 -0.54
CA LYS A 82 7.72 2.01 -0.83
C LYS A 82 6.83 1.89 0.41
N GLU A 83 6.96 0.80 1.16
CA GLU A 83 6.21 0.58 2.40
C GLU A 83 6.52 1.71 3.40
N THR A 84 7.80 2.02 3.58
CA THR A 84 8.23 3.12 4.44
C THR A 84 7.58 4.42 4.00
N ILE A 85 7.72 4.82 2.73
CA ILE A 85 7.13 6.07 2.20
C ILE A 85 5.60 6.09 2.38
N PHE A 86 4.93 4.95 2.19
CA PHE A 86 3.49 4.84 2.41
C PHE A 86 3.12 5.09 3.87
N LEU A 87 3.78 4.38 4.80
CA LEU A 87 3.57 4.54 6.24
C LEU A 87 3.91 5.94 6.72
N GLU A 88 4.92 6.59 6.15
CA GLU A 88 5.29 7.96 6.50
C GLU A 88 4.25 8.99 6.08
N LYS A 89 3.62 8.80 4.92
CA LYS A 89 2.52 9.67 4.46
C LYS A 89 1.28 9.53 5.34
N ASP A 90 1.06 8.34 5.89
CA ASP A 90 -0.09 8.03 6.74
C ASP A 90 0.27 8.02 8.25
N LYS A 91 1.38 8.67 8.65
CA LYS A 91 1.79 8.81 10.06
C LYS A 91 0.75 9.53 10.93
N GLU A 92 -0.10 10.34 10.31
CA GLU A 92 -1.22 11.02 10.98
C GLU A 92 -2.52 10.21 10.95
N SER A 93 -2.54 9.05 10.28
CA SER A 93 -3.72 8.20 10.24
C SER A 93 -3.94 7.51 11.59
N PHE A 94 -5.22 7.36 11.96
CA PHE A 94 -5.62 6.66 13.18
C PHE A 94 -5.51 5.13 13.07
N TYR A 95 -5.02 4.59 11.95
CA TYR A 95 -4.89 3.15 11.75
C TYR A 95 -3.62 2.61 12.42
N SER A 96 -3.72 1.41 12.99
CA SER A 96 -2.53 0.70 13.45
C SER A 96 -1.58 0.42 12.28
N THR A 97 -0.28 0.40 12.54
CA THR A 97 0.75 0.13 11.52
C THR A 97 0.50 -1.19 10.78
N ASP A 98 -0.01 -2.21 11.47
CA ASP A 98 -0.30 -3.51 10.85
C ASP A 98 -1.44 -3.44 9.82
N ILE A 99 -2.48 -2.63 10.09
CA ILE A 99 -3.57 -2.40 9.13
C ILE A 99 -3.05 -1.66 7.90
N LEU A 100 -2.25 -0.62 8.10
CA LEU A 100 -1.66 0.15 7.00
C LEU A 100 -0.74 -0.73 6.14
N LYS A 101 0.06 -1.61 6.75
CA LYS A 101 0.88 -2.58 6.04
C LYS A 101 0.05 -3.56 5.22
N GLY A 102 -1.07 -4.05 5.78
CA GLY A 102 -2.01 -4.90 5.05
C GLY A 102 -2.61 -4.20 3.83
N GLN A 103 -3.07 -2.96 4.00
CA GLN A 103 -3.60 -2.14 2.90
C GLN A 103 -2.54 -1.85 1.83
N PHE A 104 -1.32 -1.51 2.25
CA PHE A 104 -0.19 -1.30 1.35
C PHE A 104 0.10 -2.56 0.53
N PHE A 105 0.14 -3.72 1.19
CA PHE A 105 0.39 -5.01 0.55
C PHE A 105 -0.68 -5.35 -0.50
N ASP A 106 -1.96 -5.21 -0.17
CA ASP A 106 -3.07 -5.42 -1.10
C ASP A 106 -3.00 -4.46 -2.30
N ASN A 107 -2.63 -3.20 -2.04
CA ASN A 107 -2.45 -2.19 -3.08
C ASN A 107 -1.31 -2.54 -4.04
N GLU A 108 -0.19 -3.06 -3.53
CA GLU A 108 0.94 -3.50 -4.36
C GLU A 108 0.57 -4.71 -5.22
N ILE A 109 -0.16 -5.70 -4.69
CA ILE A 109 -0.67 -6.84 -5.49
C ILE A 109 -1.59 -6.33 -6.61
N LYS A 110 -2.55 -5.44 -6.30
CA LYS A 110 -3.46 -4.86 -7.29
C LYS A 110 -2.70 -4.04 -8.33
N ALA A 111 -1.69 -3.27 -7.93
CA ALA A 111 -0.87 -2.48 -8.84
C ALA A 111 -0.04 -3.37 -9.78
N ALA A 112 0.62 -4.39 -9.26
CA ALA A 112 1.40 -5.34 -10.05
C ALA A 112 0.53 -6.05 -11.10
N ASN A 113 -0.62 -6.61 -10.68
CA ASN A 113 -1.56 -7.26 -11.61
C ASN A 113 -2.05 -6.32 -12.71
N ARG A 114 -2.45 -5.08 -12.36
CA ARG A 114 -2.87 -4.08 -13.33
C ARG A 114 -1.77 -3.75 -14.34
N ASN A 115 -0.54 -3.60 -13.87
CA ASN A 115 0.60 -3.27 -14.75
C ASN A 115 0.91 -4.42 -15.72
N ILE A 116 0.92 -5.66 -15.23
CA ILE A 116 1.12 -6.86 -16.06
C ILE A 116 0.02 -6.93 -17.14
N ASN A 117 -1.24 -6.86 -16.75
CA ASN A 117 -2.37 -6.96 -17.68
C ASN A 117 -2.36 -5.84 -18.71
N ARG A 118 -2.17 -4.59 -18.26
CA ARG A 118 -2.06 -3.43 -19.16
C ARG A 118 -0.93 -3.59 -20.17
N THR A 119 0.20 -4.15 -19.77
CA THR A 119 1.34 -4.36 -20.67
C THR A 119 1.04 -5.45 -21.68
N LYS A 120 0.43 -6.56 -21.23
CA LYS A 120 -0.01 -7.67 -22.09
C LYS A 120 -1.07 -7.23 -23.11
N GLU A 121 -2.04 -6.42 -22.70
CA GLU A 121 -3.07 -5.87 -23.59
C GLU A 121 -2.51 -4.85 -24.58
N LYS A 122 -1.60 -3.98 -24.13
CA LYS A 122 -1.08 -2.88 -24.96
C LYS A 122 0.00 -3.35 -25.95
N TYR A 123 0.78 -4.36 -25.60
CA TYR A 123 1.94 -4.80 -26.38
C TYR A 123 1.99 -6.30 -26.67
N PRO A 124 0.88 -6.96 -27.08
CA PRO A 124 0.84 -8.42 -27.23
C PRO A 124 1.84 -8.94 -28.28
N MET A 125 1.97 -8.24 -29.41
CA MET A 125 2.92 -8.61 -30.47
C MET A 125 4.38 -8.44 -30.03
N LEU A 126 4.72 -7.36 -29.32
CA LEU A 126 6.09 -7.11 -28.88
C LEU A 126 6.53 -8.09 -27.78
N ILE A 127 5.60 -8.54 -26.95
CA ILE A 127 5.86 -9.62 -25.98
C ILE A 127 6.13 -10.94 -26.72
N LYS A 128 5.30 -11.27 -27.73
CA LYS A 128 5.49 -12.48 -28.55
C LYS A 128 6.83 -12.47 -29.30
N GLU A 129 7.29 -11.29 -29.70
CA GLU A 129 8.60 -11.08 -30.34
C GLU A 129 9.78 -10.99 -29.36
N GLY A 130 9.55 -11.08 -28.04
CA GLY A 130 10.59 -10.97 -27.02
C GLY A 130 11.17 -9.56 -26.85
N LYS A 131 10.54 -8.53 -27.43
CA LYS A 131 10.98 -7.12 -27.34
C LYS A 131 10.49 -6.42 -26.08
N PHE A 132 9.44 -6.96 -25.46
CA PHE A 132 8.93 -6.53 -24.17
C PHE A 132 8.81 -7.75 -23.25
N SER A 133 9.03 -7.54 -21.96
CA SER A 133 8.88 -8.57 -20.95
C SER A 133 8.11 -8.00 -19.75
N THR A 134 7.28 -8.85 -19.16
CA THR A 134 6.64 -8.62 -17.86
C THR A 134 7.28 -9.47 -16.76
N ASP A 135 8.42 -10.10 -17.04
CA ASP A 135 9.02 -11.11 -16.17
C ASP A 135 9.37 -10.53 -14.80
N THR A 136 9.92 -9.32 -14.75
CA THR A 136 10.29 -8.68 -13.49
C THR A 136 9.06 -8.30 -12.65
N GLU A 137 8.00 -7.77 -13.27
CA GLU A 137 6.73 -7.53 -12.60
C GLU A 137 6.07 -8.85 -12.12
N GLU A 138 6.15 -9.92 -12.91
CA GLU A 138 5.67 -11.25 -12.53
C GLU A 138 6.48 -11.86 -11.39
N MET A 139 7.81 -11.67 -11.39
CA MET A 139 8.68 -12.03 -10.27
C MET A 139 8.29 -11.25 -9.02
N TYR A 140 7.99 -9.96 -9.13
CA TYR A 140 7.52 -9.17 -8.01
C TYR A 140 6.19 -9.69 -7.47
N LEU A 141 5.22 -9.99 -8.33
CA LEU A 141 3.95 -10.57 -7.91
C LEU A 141 4.13 -11.93 -7.22
N LYS A 142 4.99 -12.81 -7.75
CA LYS A 142 5.35 -14.09 -7.11
C LYS A 142 5.99 -13.87 -5.75
N TRP A 143 6.90 -12.91 -5.62
CA TRP A 143 7.55 -12.55 -4.36
C TRP A 143 6.54 -12.04 -3.33
N LEU A 144 5.60 -11.17 -3.74
CA LEU A 144 4.50 -10.70 -2.89
C LEU A 144 3.68 -11.89 -2.37
N ASN A 145 3.17 -12.74 -3.26
CA ASN A 145 2.36 -13.90 -2.87
C ASN A 145 3.10 -14.82 -1.89
N LYS A 146 4.41 -15.07 -2.12
CA LYS A 146 5.24 -15.85 -1.19
C LYS A 146 5.39 -15.16 0.17
N LYS A 147 5.54 -13.83 0.20
CA LYS A 147 5.58 -13.05 1.45
C LYS A 147 4.24 -13.13 2.20
N GLN A 148 3.11 -13.17 1.48
CA GLN A 148 1.78 -13.41 2.06
C GLN A 148 1.68 -14.79 2.71
N GLU A 149 2.14 -15.84 2.02
CA GLU A 149 2.16 -17.22 2.53
C GLU A 149 3.03 -17.37 3.79
N GLN A 150 4.14 -16.63 3.86
CA GLN A 150 5.02 -16.61 5.04
C GLN A 150 4.45 -15.79 6.19
N GLN A 151 3.61 -14.80 5.89
CA GLN A 151 2.86 -14.04 6.90
C GLN A 151 1.61 -14.80 7.38
N THR A 152 1.15 -15.83 6.66
CA THR A 152 0.07 -16.72 7.11
C THR A 152 0.54 -17.77 8.13
N LYS A 153 0.65 -17.37 9.40
CA LYS A 153 -0.35 -17.89 10.35
C LYS A 153 -1.59 -17.03 10.08
N PRO A 154 -2.76 -17.59 9.79
CA PRO A 154 -3.90 -16.78 9.35
C PRO A 154 -4.35 -15.91 10.51
N VAL A 155 -3.90 -14.66 10.54
CA VAL A 155 -4.64 -13.57 11.14
C VAL A 155 -5.26 -12.88 9.94
N ASN A 156 -6.50 -13.26 9.65
CA ASN A 156 -7.32 -12.51 8.71
C ASN A 156 -7.36 -11.07 9.26
N PRO A 157 -7.15 -9.98 8.48
CA PRO A 157 -7.38 -8.62 8.98
C PRO A 157 -8.81 -8.44 9.54
N ASP A 158 -9.70 -9.40 9.29
CA ASP A 158 -10.97 -9.50 9.99
C ASP A 158 -10.91 -9.89 11.48
N ASP A 159 -9.76 -10.31 12.00
CA ASP A 159 -9.60 -11.02 13.28
C ASP A 159 -9.01 -10.19 14.43
N VAL A 160 -8.53 -8.98 14.17
CA VAL A 160 -7.97 -8.12 15.23
C VAL A 160 -9.06 -7.19 15.73
N LEU A 161 -9.48 -7.39 16.98
CA LEU A 161 -10.33 -6.42 17.67
C LEU A 161 -9.55 -5.13 17.87
N LEU A 162 -10.10 -4.03 17.35
CA LEU A 162 -9.65 -2.69 17.66
C LEU A 162 -10.01 -2.37 19.10
N LYS A 163 -9.02 -1.93 19.88
CA LYS A 163 -9.24 -1.46 21.25
C LYS A 163 -10.21 -0.28 21.23
N ASN A 164 -11.31 -0.40 21.97
CA ASN A 164 -12.34 0.64 22.04
C ASN A 164 -11.89 1.78 22.96
N GLU A 165 -11.40 2.87 22.36
CA GLU A 165 -11.09 4.12 23.08
C GLU A 165 -12.35 4.96 23.36
N TYR A 166 -13.46 4.65 22.68
CA TYR A 166 -14.73 5.37 22.77
C TYR A 166 -15.75 4.64 23.64
N ILE A 167 -15.36 4.33 24.89
CA ILE A 167 -16.18 3.57 25.85
C ILE A 167 -17.54 4.19 26.19
N LYS A 168 -17.73 5.49 25.89
CA LYS A 168 -19.01 6.20 26.06
C LYS A 168 -19.95 6.04 24.86
N ILE A 169 -19.44 5.54 23.74
CA ILE A 169 -20.14 5.36 22.46
C ILE A 169 -20.41 3.87 22.24
N PHE A 170 -19.36 3.05 22.30
CA PHE A 170 -19.43 1.61 22.08
C PHE A 170 -19.29 0.83 23.37
N LYS A 171 -20.02 -0.28 23.46
CA LYS A 171 -20.03 -1.18 24.62
C LYS A 171 -18.70 -1.90 24.83
N ASN A 172 -18.02 -2.30 23.76
CA ASN A 172 -16.82 -3.14 23.78
C ASN A 172 -16.03 -3.01 22.47
N ASP A 173 -14.88 -3.67 22.43
CA ASP A 173 -13.96 -3.71 21.28
C ASP A 173 -14.63 -4.27 20.02
N ILE A 174 -15.54 -5.24 20.17
CA ILE A 174 -16.34 -5.78 19.05
C ILE A 174 -17.19 -4.68 18.41
N GLY A 175 -17.90 -3.90 19.22
CA GLY A 175 -18.73 -2.80 18.75
C GLY A 175 -17.91 -1.75 18.01
N PHE A 176 -16.76 -1.35 18.56
CA PHE A 176 -15.89 -0.38 17.90
C PHE A 176 -15.29 -0.92 16.60
N THR A 177 -14.81 -2.17 16.61
CA THR A 177 -14.29 -2.84 15.41
C THR A 177 -15.34 -2.94 14.31
N LEU A 178 -16.58 -3.29 14.67
CA LEU A 178 -17.69 -3.38 13.73
C LEU A 178 -18.03 -2.02 13.12
N PHE A 179 -18.01 -0.95 13.90
CA PHE A 179 -18.17 0.41 13.40
C PHE A 179 -17.07 0.76 12.39
N GLU A 180 -15.79 0.57 12.73
CA GLU A 180 -14.66 0.92 11.86
C GLU A 180 -14.71 0.16 10.52
N LYS A 181 -15.04 -1.14 10.56
CA LYS A 181 -15.21 -1.94 9.35
C LYS A 181 -16.37 -1.44 8.48
N MET A 182 -17.52 -1.14 9.07
CA MET A 182 -18.67 -0.63 8.33
C MET A 182 -18.40 0.78 7.76
N LYS A 183 -17.76 1.65 8.55
CA LYS A 183 -17.31 2.99 8.14
C LYS A 183 -16.41 2.92 6.92
N GLY A 184 -15.44 2.00 6.89
CA GLY A 184 -14.54 1.80 5.75
C GLY A 184 -15.23 1.39 4.44
N LEU A 185 -16.47 0.89 4.51
CA LEU A 185 -17.27 0.52 3.35
C LEU A 185 -18.17 1.68 2.85
N TYR A 186 -18.31 2.74 3.63
CA TYR A 186 -19.10 3.92 3.27
C TYR A 186 -18.19 4.98 2.65
N SER A 187 -18.16 5.04 1.32
CA SER A 187 -17.29 5.94 0.56
C SER A 187 -18.01 7.13 -0.09
N ASP A 188 -19.35 7.13 -0.14
CA ASP A 188 -20.12 8.18 -0.82
C ASP A 188 -20.57 9.26 0.17
N ILE A 189 -20.10 10.49 -0.05
CA ILE A 189 -20.45 11.67 0.74
C ILE A 189 -21.96 11.97 0.68
N ASN A 190 -22.63 11.63 -0.42
CA ASN A 190 -24.05 11.92 -0.60
C ASN A 190 -24.96 10.99 0.22
N THR A 191 -24.42 9.86 0.69
CA THR A 191 -25.20 8.84 1.42
C THR A 191 -24.90 8.79 2.91
N GLN A 192 -23.94 9.58 3.42
CA GLN A 192 -23.52 9.59 4.84
C GLN A 192 -24.70 9.66 5.81
N GLN A 193 -25.65 10.57 5.57
CA GLN A 193 -26.85 10.72 6.41
C GLN A 193 -27.64 9.40 6.52
N ALA A 194 -27.83 8.68 5.41
CA ALA A 194 -28.56 7.41 5.39
C ALA A 194 -27.71 6.25 5.93
N ASP A 195 -26.42 6.21 5.60
CA ASP A 195 -25.48 5.18 6.00
C ASP A 195 -25.29 5.15 7.52
N TYR A 196 -24.97 6.29 8.12
CA TYR A 196 -24.70 6.37 9.55
C TYR A 196 -25.97 6.37 10.41
N SER A 197 -27.13 6.79 9.87
CA SER A 197 -28.41 6.56 10.54
C SER A 197 -28.75 5.07 10.60
N PHE A 198 -28.56 4.35 9.48
CA PHE A 198 -28.73 2.90 9.44
C PHE A 198 -27.77 2.20 10.41
N LEU A 199 -26.48 2.55 10.39
CA LEU A 199 -25.47 1.91 11.21
C LEU A 199 -25.73 2.14 12.70
N PHE A 200 -26.11 3.36 13.10
CA PHE A 200 -26.50 3.65 14.47
C PHE A 200 -27.67 2.78 14.94
N ASP A 201 -28.76 2.74 14.18
CA ASP A 201 -29.97 2.00 14.58
C ASP A 201 -29.70 0.50 14.71
N ILE A 202 -28.99 -0.11 13.75
CA ILE A 202 -28.73 -1.55 13.78
C ILE A 202 -27.74 -1.93 14.89
N MET A 203 -26.70 -1.12 15.12
CA MET A 203 -25.73 -1.37 16.20
C MET A 203 -26.32 -1.07 17.58
N GLN A 204 -27.21 -0.09 17.70
CA GLN A 204 -27.92 0.18 18.94
C GLN A 204 -28.90 -0.95 19.26
N LYS A 205 -29.62 -1.46 18.25
CA LYS A 205 -30.51 -2.62 18.40
C LYS A 205 -29.77 -3.88 18.86
N ASP A 206 -28.55 -4.09 18.36
CA ASP A 206 -27.68 -5.20 18.76
C ASP A 206 -26.91 -4.92 20.07
N GLY A 207 -27.08 -3.74 20.68
CA GLY A 207 -26.45 -3.39 21.95
C GLY A 207 -24.95 -3.06 21.89
N PHE A 208 -24.41 -2.80 20.70
CA PHE A 208 -23.02 -2.37 20.52
C PHE A 208 -22.83 -0.87 20.70
N VAL A 209 -23.84 -0.06 20.39
CA VAL A 209 -23.85 1.39 20.66
C VAL A 209 -24.71 1.67 21.88
N ILE A 210 -24.12 2.32 22.90
CA ILE A 210 -24.78 2.60 24.19
C ILE A 210 -25.18 4.07 24.36
N CYS A 211 -24.76 4.92 23.43
CA CYS A 211 -25.06 6.35 23.50
C CYS A 211 -26.39 6.71 22.82
N ARG A 212 -26.84 7.95 23.02
CA ARG A 212 -27.98 8.54 22.30
C ARG A 212 -27.53 9.09 20.95
N GLY A 213 -28.46 9.16 19.99
CA GLY A 213 -28.18 9.61 18.62
C GLY A 213 -27.41 10.94 18.54
N VAL A 214 -27.75 11.94 19.37
CA VAL A 214 -27.03 13.23 19.40
C VAL A 214 -25.53 13.04 19.70
N LYS A 215 -25.20 12.21 20.69
CA LYS A 215 -23.79 11.92 21.04
C LYS A 215 -23.07 11.12 19.95
N PHE A 216 -23.80 10.25 19.24
CA PHE A 216 -23.24 9.53 18.11
C PHE A 216 -22.93 10.46 16.94
N VAL A 217 -23.85 11.39 16.62
CA VAL A 217 -23.63 12.42 15.60
C VAL A 217 -22.42 13.28 15.94
N ASP A 218 -22.25 13.68 17.21
CA ASP A 218 -21.06 14.42 17.63
C ASP A 218 -19.78 13.59 17.54
N PHE A 219 -19.84 12.29 17.87
CA PHE A 219 -18.71 11.37 17.72
C PHE A 219 -18.24 11.23 16.27
N LEU A 220 -19.15 11.22 15.30
CA LEU A 220 -18.82 11.11 13.87
C LEU A 220 -17.94 12.26 13.36
N LYS A 221 -18.01 13.44 14.00
CA LYS A 221 -17.17 14.60 13.66
C LYS A 221 -15.68 14.33 13.84
N ASN A 222 -15.29 13.40 14.71
CA ASN A 222 -13.89 12.98 14.87
C ASN A 222 -13.31 12.31 13.62
N PHE A 223 -14.15 11.99 12.63
CA PHE A 223 -13.77 11.32 11.38
C PHE A 223 -14.21 12.13 10.16
N ASP A 224 -14.43 13.44 10.31
CA ASP A 224 -14.92 14.33 9.25
C ASP A 224 -16.26 13.89 8.62
N ILE A 225 -17.04 13.08 9.35
CA ILE A 225 -18.37 12.64 8.92
C ILE A 225 -19.39 13.62 9.50
N THR A 226 -20.13 14.31 8.62
CA THR A 226 -21.12 15.30 9.01
C THR A 226 -22.52 14.84 8.62
N ILE A 227 -23.34 14.53 9.63
CA ILE A 227 -24.78 14.24 9.47
C ILE A 227 -25.59 15.16 10.36
N THR A 228 -26.82 15.49 9.97
CA THR A 228 -27.66 16.45 10.73
C THR A 228 -28.27 15.82 11.98
N LYS A 229 -28.72 14.57 11.87
CA LYS A 229 -29.37 13.81 12.95
C LYS A 229 -29.33 12.31 12.66
N ILE A 230 -29.77 11.48 13.58
CA ILE A 230 -30.15 10.10 13.25
C ILE A 230 -31.57 10.12 12.68
N ASP A 231 -31.75 9.51 11.50
CA ASP A 231 -33.03 9.40 10.82
C ASP A 231 -33.45 7.93 10.68
N SER A 232 -34.27 7.48 11.62
CA SER A 232 -34.74 6.08 11.68
C SER A 232 -35.60 5.66 10.48
N SER A 233 -36.12 6.61 9.70
CA SER A 233 -36.85 6.31 8.46
C SER A 233 -35.94 5.78 7.34
N LYS A 234 -34.62 5.99 7.46
CA LYS A 234 -33.62 5.62 6.43
C LYS A 234 -32.98 4.25 6.64
N THR A 235 -33.55 3.43 7.53
CA THR A 235 -32.89 2.19 8.01
C THR A 235 -33.42 0.90 7.37
N GLY A 236 -34.44 1.00 6.52
CA GLY A 236 -35.06 -0.11 5.81
C GLY A 236 -34.26 -0.70 4.64
N ASN A 237 -32.93 -0.83 4.74
CA ASN A 237 -32.10 -1.35 3.66
C ASN A 237 -31.65 -2.82 3.93
N LYS A 238 -32.31 -3.76 3.24
CA LYS A 238 -32.03 -5.21 3.34
C LYS A 238 -30.59 -5.58 2.96
N GLN A 239 -30.00 -4.89 1.97
CA GLN A 239 -28.63 -5.18 1.52
C GLN A 239 -27.61 -4.77 2.58
N LYS A 240 -27.78 -3.57 3.17
CA LYS A 240 -26.92 -3.11 4.27
C LYS A 240 -27.04 -3.98 5.51
N ALA A 241 -28.24 -4.46 5.82
CA ALA A 241 -28.44 -5.41 6.92
C ALA A 241 -27.72 -6.74 6.68
N LYS A 242 -27.75 -7.26 5.45
CA LYS A 242 -27.01 -8.48 5.07
C LYS A 242 -25.49 -8.27 5.17
N LEU A 243 -25.00 -7.12 4.71
CA LEU A 243 -23.59 -6.74 4.81
C LEU A 243 -23.14 -6.65 6.26
N TYR A 244 -23.85 -5.87 7.08
CA TYR A 244 -23.59 -5.75 8.51
C TYR A 244 -23.52 -7.12 9.21
N LYS A 245 -24.49 -8.00 8.92
CA LYS A 245 -24.53 -9.35 9.49
C LYS A 245 -23.31 -10.19 9.08
N SER A 246 -22.89 -10.10 7.81
CA SER A 246 -21.72 -10.84 7.31
C SER A 246 -20.40 -10.44 7.97
N ILE A 247 -20.30 -9.22 8.50
CA ILE A 247 -19.13 -8.72 9.24
C ILE A 247 -19.26 -9.04 10.73
N LYS A 248 -20.47 -8.90 11.29
CA LYS A 248 -20.75 -9.13 12.70
C LYS A 248 -20.56 -10.60 13.12
N GLU A 249 -21.17 -11.53 12.39
CA GLU A 249 -21.21 -12.95 12.79
C GLU A 249 -19.82 -13.57 12.96
N PRO A 250 -18.83 -13.33 12.08
CA PRO A 250 -17.46 -13.78 12.31
C PRO A 250 -16.81 -13.20 13.57
N LEU A 251 -17.00 -11.90 13.83
CA LEU A 251 -16.45 -11.22 15.01
C LEU A 251 -17.04 -11.78 16.31
N GLU A 252 -18.36 -11.98 16.37
CA GLU A 252 -19.03 -12.56 17.54
C GLU A 252 -18.68 -14.03 17.74
N LYS A 253 -18.67 -14.85 16.68
CA LYS A 253 -18.39 -16.29 16.79
C LYS A 253 -16.98 -16.58 17.28
N LYS A 254 -16.00 -15.78 16.87
CA LYS A 254 -14.59 -15.98 17.20
C LYS A 254 -14.24 -15.50 18.62
N HIS A 255 -14.87 -14.42 19.08
CA HIS A 255 -14.58 -13.83 20.40
C HIS A 255 -15.61 -14.14 21.47
N GLY A 256 -16.77 -14.69 21.11
CA GLY A 256 -17.76 -15.24 22.04
C GLY A 256 -17.32 -16.55 22.71
N LEU A 257 -16.38 -17.29 22.10
CA LEU A 257 -15.79 -18.52 22.68
C LEU A 257 -14.71 -18.24 23.73
N SER A 258 -14.28 -16.99 23.93
CA SER A 258 -13.29 -16.61 24.95
C SER A 258 -13.90 -16.14 26.28
N THR A 259 -15.21 -16.29 26.47
CA THR A 259 -15.92 -15.82 27.68
C THR A 259 -16.82 -16.89 28.31
N ILE A 260 -16.38 -18.16 28.31
CA ILE A 260 -16.95 -19.23 29.15
C ILE A 260 -15.84 -19.83 29.99
#